data_AF-A0A7S2BTI0-F1
#
_entry.id   AF-A0A7S2BTI0-F1
#
_cell.length_a   1.000
_cell.length_b   1.000
_cell.length_c   1.000
_cell.angle_alpha   90.00
_cell.angle_beta   90.00
_cell.angle_gamma   90.00
#
_symmetry.space_group_name_H-M   'P 1'
#
loop_
_entity.id
_entity.type
_entity.pdbx_description
1 polymer ?
#
loop_
_entity_poly.entity_id
_entity_poly.type
_entity_poly.pdbx_seq_one_letter_code
_entity_poly.pdbx_strand_id
1 'polypeptide(L)'
;MPAASADAPPSAAIQQWLARLDFFLMQSLASLRIKELFDLIVDYPDSLPALIDLKECLIHTHQHQEAVASLADAIDHRLLIPGAGTADIIKVYVAAIKALRQLDPSGVTLEAVSDRVRTYLKVRTDTIRQVVTWLTDKKTQELLEPTAGADGEPE
;
A
#
# COMPACT_ATOMS: atom_id res chain seq x y z
N MET A 1 31.22 -25.48 -39.18
CA MET A 1 31.33 -25.20 -37.74
C MET A 1 29.91 -25.08 -37.21
N PRO A 2 29.45 -25.94 -36.28
CA PRO A 2 28.08 -25.85 -35.80
C PRO A 2 27.98 -24.67 -34.81
N ALA A 3 26.97 -23.83 -35.00
CA ALA A 3 26.59 -22.78 -34.08
C ALA A 3 26.14 -23.43 -32.76
N ALA A 4 26.73 -23.00 -31.65
CA ALA A 4 26.31 -23.40 -30.32
C ALA A 4 24.86 -22.95 -30.12
N SER A 5 23.96 -23.92 -29.93
CA SER A 5 22.56 -23.69 -29.58
C SER A 5 22.48 -23.09 -28.18
N ALA A 6 22.23 -21.79 -28.10
CA ALA A 6 22.04 -21.07 -26.83
C ALA A 6 20.71 -21.38 -26.12
N ASP A 7 19.87 -22.26 -26.68
CA ASP A 7 18.49 -22.55 -26.24
C ASP A 7 18.31 -23.96 -25.66
N ALA A 8 19.32 -24.52 -24.99
CA ALA A 8 19.07 -25.70 -24.16
C ALA A 8 18.33 -25.26 -22.89
N PRO A 9 17.15 -25.84 -22.55
CA PRO A 9 16.43 -25.45 -21.34
C PRO A 9 17.35 -25.64 -20.13
N PRO A 10 17.37 -24.67 -19.18
CA PRO A 10 18.21 -24.76 -18.00
C PRO A 10 17.92 -26.08 -17.29
N SER A 11 18.99 -26.75 -16.82
CA SER A 11 18.84 -28.03 -16.15
C SER A 11 17.83 -27.92 -14.99
N ALA A 12 17.13 -29.01 -14.67
CA ALA A 12 16.11 -29.01 -13.61
C ALA A 12 16.65 -28.46 -12.28
N ALA A 13 17.94 -28.64 -12.02
CA ALA A 13 18.62 -28.05 -10.87
C ALA A 13 18.68 -26.50 -10.94
N ILE A 14 19.02 -25.93 -12.10
CA ILE A 14 19.04 -24.47 -12.29
C ILE A 14 17.63 -23.90 -12.13
N GLN A 15 16.61 -24.54 -12.70
CA GLN A 15 15.22 -24.09 -12.54
C GLN A 15 14.77 -24.10 -11.08
N GLN A 16 15.13 -25.15 -10.33
CA GLN A 16 14.85 -25.22 -8.89
C GLN A 16 15.55 -24.11 -8.10
N TRP A 17 16.80 -23.80 -8.44
CA TRP A 17 17.54 -22.71 -7.80
C TRP A 17 16.93 -21.35 -8.12
N LEU A 18 16.57 -21.10 -9.37
CA LEU A 18 15.90 -19.86 -9.78
C LEU A 18 14.60 -19.65 -8.99
N ALA A 19 13.73 -20.67 -8.92
CA ALA A 19 12.48 -20.57 -8.15
C ALA A 19 12.71 -20.27 -6.66
N ARG A 20 13.76 -20.85 -6.06
CA ARG A 20 14.12 -20.57 -4.65
C ARG A 20 14.65 -19.15 -4.46
N LEU A 21 15.44 -18.65 -5.41
CA LEU A 21 15.96 -17.29 -5.38
C LEU A 21 14.85 -16.27 -5.58
N ASP A 22 13.93 -16.52 -6.51
CA ASP A 22 12.76 -15.66 -6.76
C ASP A 22 11.88 -15.57 -5.51
N PHE A 23 11.55 -16.71 -4.89
CA PHE A 23 10.79 -16.70 -3.64
C PHE A 23 11.51 -15.92 -2.53
N PHE A 24 12.82 -16.14 -2.36
CA PHE A 24 13.60 -15.44 -1.35
C PHE A 24 13.68 -13.94 -1.60
N LEU A 25 13.78 -13.53 -2.87
CA LEU A 25 13.75 -12.14 -3.29
C LEU A 25 12.40 -11.50 -2.97
N MET A 26 11.30 -12.16 -3.33
CA MET A 26 9.94 -11.67 -3.03
C MET A 26 9.69 -11.55 -1.53
N GLN A 27 10.12 -12.55 -0.75
CA GLN A 27 10.01 -12.53 0.70
C GLN A 27 10.83 -11.38 1.32
N SER A 28 12.06 -11.18 0.86
CA SER A 28 12.92 -10.12 1.35
C SER A 28 12.37 -8.73 1.01
N LEU A 29 11.87 -8.56 -0.22
CA LEU A 29 11.26 -7.32 -0.68
C LEU A 29 9.97 -7.02 0.07
N ALA A 30 9.10 -8.01 0.28
CA ALA A 30 7.90 -7.88 1.10
C ALA A 30 8.26 -7.42 2.52
N SER A 31 9.18 -8.10 3.21
CA SER A 31 9.60 -7.70 4.56
C SER A 31 10.15 -6.28 4.63
N LEU A 32 10.85 -5.80 3.59
CA LEU A 32 11.29 -4.41 3.52
C LEU A 32 10.11 -3.45 3.36
N ARG A 33 9.26 -3.70 2.35
CA ARG A 33 8.12 -2.83 2.01
C ARG A 33 7.04 -2.81 3.09
N ILE A 34 6.88 -3.88 3.86
CA ILE A 34 5.99 -3.92 5.03
C ILE A 34 6.42 -2.93 6.11
N LYS A 35 7.74 -2.76 6.32
CA LYS A 35 8.27 -1.79 7.30
C LYS A 35 8.10 -0.35 6.83
N GLU A 36 8.12 -0.14 5.52
CA GLU A 36 7.94 1.16 4.87
C GLU A 36 6.47 1.47 4.54
N LEU A 37 5.53 0.53 4.79
CA LEU A 37 4.17 0.61 4.26
C LEU A 37 3.42 1.88 4.68
N PHE A 38 3.66 2.38 5.89
CA PHE A 38 3.10 3.65 6.33
C PHE A 38 3.61 4.83 5.48
N ASP A 39 4.92 4.87 5.21
CA ASP A 39 5.53 5.92 4.38
C ASP A 39 5.03 5.84 2.94
N LEU A 40 4.92 4.63 2.39
CA LEU A 40 4.30 4.41 1.08
C LEU A 40 2.87 4.93 1.04
N ILE A 41 2.08 4.74 2.10
CA ILE A 41 0.73 5.28 2.17
C ILE A 41 0.72 6.81 2.20
N VAL A 42 1.63 7.42 2.96
CA VAL A 42 1.76 8.89 3.04
C VAL A 42 2.14 9.49 1.69
N ASP A 43 3.02 8.82 0.94
CA ASP A 43 3.52 9.26 -0.36
C ASP A 43 2.62 8.86 -1.55
N TYR A 44 1.44 8.30 -1.29
CA TYR A 44 0.47 7.96 -2.34
C TYR A 44 -0.08 9.24 -3.00
N PRO A 45 -0.15 9.34 -4.34
CA PRO A 45 -0.08 8.27 -5.34
C PRO A 45 1.31 7.96 -5.91
N ASP A 46 2.34 8.75 -5.60
CA ASP A 46 3.67 8.61 -6.20
C ASP A 46 4.32 7.27 -5.84
N SER A 47 3.95 6.71 -4.68
CA SER A 47 4.37 5.40 -4.20
C SER A 47 3.64 4.19 -4.82
N LEU A 48 2.68 4.40 -5.75
CA LEU A 48 1.86 3.32 -6.32
C LEU A 48 2.65 2.13 -6.87
N PRO A 49 3.75 2.31 -7.62
CA PRO A 49 4.54 1.18 -8.12
C PRO A 49 5.04 0.26 -6.99
N ALA A 50 5.49 0.85 -5.87
CA ALA A 50 5.96 0.07 -4.72
C ALA A 50 4.83 -0.71 -4.02
N LEU A 51 3.60 -0.17 -4.03
CA LEU A 51 2.42 -0.87 -3.51
C LEU A 51 2.02 -2.06 -4.40
N ILE A 52 2.17 -1.92 -5.72
CA ILE A 52 1.92 -3.01 -6.68
C ILE A 52 2.98 -4.12 -6.50
N ASP A 53 4.25 -3.76 -6.35
CA ASP A 53 5.31 -4.73 -6.07
C ASP A 53 5.05 -5.49 -4.76
N LEU A 54 4.67 -4.77 -3.71
CA LEU A 54 4.34 -5.39 -2.42
C LEU A 54 3.13 -6.32 -2.55
N LYS A 55 2.08 -5.92 -3.28
CA LYS A 55 0.91 -6.77 -3.55
C LYS A 55 1.33 -8.10 -4.18
N GLU A 56 2.15 -8.04 -5.23
CA GLU A 56 2.62 -9.25 -5.90
C GLU A 56 3.42 -10.11 -4.92
N CYS A 57 4.33 -9.53 -4.14
CA CYS A 57 5.08 -10.27 -3.14
C CYS A 57 4.18 -10.94 -2.09
N LEU A 58 3.12 -10.26 -1.62
CA LEU A 58 2.22 -10.80 -0.60
C LEU A 58 1.43 -12.02 -1.09
N ILE A 59 1.06 -12.07 -2.37
CA ILE A 59 0.36 -13.21 -2.98
C ILE A 59 1.16 -14.50 -2.81
N HIS A 60 2.49 -14.43 -2.93
CA HIS A 60 3.36 -15.61 -2.90
C HIS A 60 4.00 -15.90 -1.54
N THR A 61 4.14 -14.89 -0.66
CA THR A 61 4.93 -15.00 0.58
C THR A 61 4.10 -15.27 1.84
N HIS A 62 2.77 -15.17 1.77
CA HIS A 62 1.85 -15.29 2.91
C HIS A 62 2.08 -14.27 4.06
N GLN A 63 2.75 -13.13 3.79
CA GLN A 63 3.09 -12.12 4.81
C GLN A 63 1.98 -11.08 5.10
N HIS A 64 0.73 -11.35 4.68
CA HIS A 64 -0.40 -10.41 4.85
C HIS A 64 -0.64 -10.04 6.33
N GLN A 65 -0.54 -11.01 7.24
CA GLN A 65 -0.74 -10.75 8.68
C GLN A 65 0.38 -9.85 9.26
N GLU A 66 1.61 -10.05 8.80
CA GLU A 66 2.75 -9.20 9.18
C GLU A 66 2.55 -7.77 8.67
N ALA A 67 2.07 -7.61 7.43
CA ALA A 67 1.75 -6.32 6.84
C ALA A 67 0.69 -5.56 7.65
N VAL A 68 -0.41 -6.23 8.01
CA VAL A 68 -1.49 -5.65 8.83
C VAL A 68 -0.99 -5.25 10.21
N ALA A 69 -0.24 -6.13 10.89
CA ALA A 69 0.28 -5.87 12.23
C ALA A 69 1.27 -4.69 12.24
N SER A 70 2.22 -4.69 11.29
CA SER A 70 3.20 -3.61 11.11
C SER A 70 2.53 -2.27 10.85
N LEU A 71 1.53 -2.25 9.95
CA LEU A 71 0.80 -1.02 9.64
C LEU A 71 -0.05 -0.53 10.80
N ALA A 72 -0.73 -1.42 11.53
CA ALA A 72 -1.53 -1.06 12.69
C ALA A 72 -0.65 -0.41 13.77
N ASP A 73 0.51 -1.00 14.05
CA ASP A 73 1.51 -0.45 14.99
C ASP A 73 1.99 0.95 14.53
N ALA A 74 2.33 1.09 13.25
CA ALA A 74 2.73 2.37 12.68
C ALA A 74 1.63 3.44 12.77
N ILE A 75 0.36 3.09 12.56
CA ILE A 75 -0.77 4.02 12.68
C ILE A 75 -0.92 4.49 14.14
N ASP A 76 -0.88 3.57 15.09
CA ASP A 76 -1.03 3.89 16.51
C ASP A 76 0.11 4.78 17.02
N HIS A 77 1.35 4.54 16.56
CA HIS A 77 2.54 5.26 17.03
C HIS A 77 2.92 6.51 16.24
N ARG A 78 2.55 6.61 14.96
CA ARG A 78 2.98 7.72 14.07
C ARG A 78 1.85 8.67 13.71
N LEU A 79 0.62 8.16 13.57
CA LEU A 79 -0.53 8.96 13.11
C LEU A 79 -1.49 9.35 14.24
N LEU A 80 -1.84 8.40 15.11
CA LEU A 80 -2.86 8.58 16.16
C LEU A 80 -2.27 9.17 17.44
N ILE A 81 -1.37 10.13 17.28
CA ILE A 81 -0.69 10.82 18.38
C ILE A 81 -1.33 12.19 18.65
N PRO A 82 -1.34 12.68 19.92
CA PRO A 82 -1.93 13.97 20.27
C PRO A 82 -1.36 15.17 19.49
N GLY A 83 -0.11 15.07 19.03
CA GLY A 83 0.56 16.12 18.26
C GLY A 83 0.18 16.18 16.78
N ALA A 84 -0.48 15.14 16.24
CA ALA A 84 -0.89 15.15 14.83
C ALA A 84 -2.11 16.05 14.62
N GLY A 85 -2.08 16.88 13.57
CA GLY A 85 -3.21 17.72 13.18
C GLY A 85 -4.37 16.88 12.64
N THR A 86 -5.62 17.21 12.99
CA THR A 86 -6.81 16.47 12.53
C THR A 86 -6.90 16.43 11.01
N ALA A 87 -6.54 17.53 10.34
CA ALA A 87 -6.50 17.62 8.88
C ALA A 87 -5.50 16.63 8.27
N ASP A 88 -4.33 16.46 8.89
CA ASP A 88 -3.30 15.56 8.38
C ASP A 88 -3.67 14.10 8.64
N ILE A 89 -4.29 13.80 9.79
CA ILE A 89 -4.88 12.47 10.05
C ILE A 89 -5.91 12.12 8.97
N ILE A 90 -6.80 13.04 8.63
CA ILE A 90 -7.81 12.82 7.58
C ILE A 90 -7.15 12.61 6.22
N LYS A 91 -6.16 13.43 5.84
CA LYS A 91 -5.43 13.28 4.57
C LYS A 91 -4.76 11.91 4.46
N VAL A 92 -4.01 11.50 5.48
CA VAL A 92 -3.35 10.19 5.50
C VAL A 92 -4.38 9.07 5.50
N TYR A 93 -5.52 9.23 6.18
CA TYR A 93 -6.58 8.23 6.14
C TYR A 93 -7.21 8.06 4.74
N VAL A 94 -7.42 9.16 4.01
CA VAL A 94 -7.89 9.11 2.61
C VAL A 94 -6.85 8.43 1.72
N ALA A 95 -5.57 8.77 1.88
CA ALA A 95 -4.48 8.12 1.16
C ALA A 95 -4.42 6.61 1.48
N ALA A 96 -4.57 6.23 2.75
CA ALA A 96 -4.63 4.84 3.21
C ALA A 96 -5.79 4.07 2.56
N ILE A 97 -6.99 4.66 2.47
CA ILE A 97 -8.13 4.04 1.79
C ILE A 97 -7.78 3.74 0.33
N LYS A 98 -7.13 4.66 -0.37
CA LYS A 98 -6.76 4.48 -1.78
C LYS A 98 -5.64 3.46 -1.94
N ALA A 99 -4.55 3.61 -1.21
CA ALA A 99 -3.38 2.73 -1.25
C ALA A 99 -3.73 1.29 -0.86
N LEU A 100 -4.48 1.09 0.23
CA LEU A 100 -4.83 -0.25 0.71
C LEU A 100 -5.83 -0.96 -0.20
N ARG A 101 -6.67 -0.23 -0.95
CA ARG A 101 -7.52 -0.84 -2.00
C ARG A 101 -6.70 -1.38 -3.17
N GLN A 102 -5.57 -0.75 -3.49
CA GLN A 102 -4.65 -1.27 -4.52
C GLN A 102 -3.94 -2.52 -4.02
N LEU A 103 -3.47 -2.48 -2.77
CA LEU A 103 -2.74 -3.56 -2.10
C LEU A 103 -3.61 -4.80 -1.86
N ASP A 104 -4.80 -4.64 -1.28
CA ASP A 104 -5.71 -5.71 -0.86
C ASP A 104 -7.16 -5.39 -1.29
N PRO A 105 -7.60 -5.90 -2.46
CA PRO A 105 -8.96 -5.69 -2.95
C PRO A 105 -10.05 -6.28 -2.05
N SER A 106 -9.74 -7.20 -1.13
CA SER A 106 -10.72 -7.77 -0.21
C SER A 106 -11.18 -6.77 0.86
N GLY A 107 -10.38 -5.74 1.12
CA GLY A 107 -10.66 -4.72 2.12
C GLY A 107 -10.37 -5.13 3.57
N VAL A 108 -9.87 -6.35 3.80
CA VAL A 108 -9.57 -6.85 5.16
C VAL A 108 -8.51 -5.99 5.84
N THR A 109 -7.44 -5.65 5.12
CA THR A 109 -6.35 -4.80 5.64
C THR A 109 -6.86 -3.40 5.98
N LEU A 110 -7.72 -2.83 5.14
CA LEU A 110 -8.29 -1.50 5.34
C LEU A 110 -9.22 -1.46 6.55
N GLU A 111 -10.06 -2.48 6.76
CA GLU A 111 -11.00 -2.48 7.87
C GLU A 111 -10.28 -2.59 9.23
N ALA A 112 -9.22 -3.41 9.29
CA ALA A 112 -8.41 -3.59 10.50
C ALA A 112 -7.80 -2.29 11.04
N VAL A 113 -7.48 -1.34 10.14
CA VAL A 113 -6.91 -0.03 10.51
C VAL A 113 -7.97 1.06 10.58
N SER A 114 -9.04 0.96 9.79
CA SER A 114 -10.08 1.99 9.69
C SER A 114 -10.80 2.23 11.01
N ASP A 115 -11.11 1.18 11.75
CA ASP A 115 -11.82 1.32 13.02
C ASP A 115 -11.01 2.08 14.07
N ARG A 116 -9.68 1.93 14.07
CA ARG A 116 -8.77 2.67 14.95
C ARG A 116 -8.81 4.16 14.63
N VAL A 117 -8.67 4.51 13.36
CA VAL A 117 -8.70 5.91 12.90
C VAL A 117 -10.06 6.55 13.15
N ARG A 118 -11.16 5.86 12.82
CA ARG A 118 -12.53 6.35 13.06
C ARG A 118 -12.79 6.59 14.55
N THR A 119 -12.37 5.66 15.41
CA THR A 119 -12.53 5.79 16.86
C THR A 119 -11.75 6.98 17.40
N TYR A 120 -10.53 7.18 16.92
CA TYR A 120 -9.69 8.31 17.32
C TYR A 120 -10.30 9.66 16.88
N LEU A 121 -10.75 9.77 15.63
CA LEU A 121 -11.36 10.99 15.10
C LEU A 121 -12.69 11.36 15.79
N LYS A 122 -13.45 10.39 16.31
CA LYS A 122 -14.68 10.66 17.08
C LYS A 122 -14.44 11.43 18.38
N VAL A 123 -13.27 11.27 18.99
CA VAL A 123 -12.92 11.93 20.26
C VAL A 123 -12.45 13.38 20.03
N ARG A 124 -11.96 13.70 18.83
CA ARG A 124 -11.48 15.04 18.48
C ARG A 124 -12.64 15.98 18.17
N THR A 125 -12.69 17.10 18.88
CA THR A 125 -13.81 18.07 18.81
C THR A 125 -13.85 18.87 17.50
N ASP A 126 -12.74 18.94 16.78
CA ASP A 126 -12.61 19.71 15.53
C ASP A 126 -12.80 18.87 14.25
N THR A 127 -13.00 17.56 14.36
CA THR A 127 -13.13 16.64 13.21
C THR A 127 -14.20 17.08 12.21
N ILE A 128 -15.42 17.39 12.67
CA ILE A 128 -16.52 17.79 11.79
C ILE A 128 -16.16 19.06 11.03
N ARG A 129 -15.60 20.05 11.73
CA ARG A 129 -15.16 21.32 11.12
C ARG A 129 -14.14 21.06 10.02
N GLN A 130 -13.14 20.22 10.30
CA GLN A 130 -12.08 19.91 9.35
C GLN A 130 -12.63 19.19 8.12
N VAL A 131 -13.52 18.20 8.31
CA VAL A 131 -14.18 17.50 7.19
C VAL A 131 -15.00 18.46 6.33
N VAL A 132 -15.79 19.35 6.95
CA VAL A 132 -16.59 20.35 6.22
C VAL A 132 -15.70 21.31 5.44
N THR A 133 -14.62 21.80 6.06
CA THR A 133 -13.63 22.64 5.37
C THR A 133 -13.04 21.91 4.16
N TRP A 134 -12.67 20.64 4.33
CA TRP A 134 -12.09 19.81 3.27
C TRP A 134 -13.07 19.55 2.11
N LEU A 135 -14.36 19.32 2.41
CA LEU A 135 -15.41 19.13 1.40
C LEU A 135 -15.80 20.42 0.67
N THR A 136 -15.65 21.56 1.32
CA THR A 136 -15.98 22.88 0.75
C THR A 136 -14.82 23.47 -0.05
N ASP A 137 -13.59 23.06 0.26
CA ASP A 137 -12.40 23.46 -0.49
C ASP A 137 -12.27 22.64 -1.78
N LYS A 138 -12.39 23.33 -2.92
CA LYS A 138 -12.34 22.73 -4.26
C LYS A 138 -11.01 22.05 -4.56
N LYS A 139 -9.91 22.51 -3.96
CA LYS A 139 -8.56 21.95 -4.18
C LYS A 139 -8.42 20.53 -3.60
N THR A 140 -9.19 20.20 -2.57
CA THR A 140 -9.18 18.88 -1.93
C THR A 140 -10.17 17.89 -2.53
N GLN A 141 -11.11 18.35 -3.36
CA GLN A 141 -12.03 17.48 -4.09
C GLN A 141 -11.33 16.69 -5.21
N GLU A 142 -10.24 17.21 -5.79
CA GLU A 142 -9.39 16.48 -6.75
C GLU A 142 -8.79 15.19 -6.15
N LEU A 143 -8.59 15.16 -4.83
CA LEU A 143 -8.16 13.95 -4.10
C LEU A 143 -9.31 12.96 -3.85
N LEU A 144 -10.56 13.29 -4.11
CA LEU A 144 -11.71 12.37 -4.00
C LEU A 144 -12.17 11.85 -5.36
N GLU A 145 -11.70 12.46 -6.45
CA GLU A 145 -12.04 11.98 -7.79
C GLU A 145 -11.45 10.57 -7.98
N PRO A 146 -12.27 9.61 -8.46
CA PRO A 146 -11.72 8.36 -8.94
C PRO A 146 -10.79 8.72 -10.09
N THR A 147 -9.51 8.34 -9.99
CA THR A 147 -8.61 8.38 -11.14
C THR A 147 -9.27 7.53 -12.22
N ALA A 148 -9.92 8.20 -13.18
CA ALA A 148 -10.43 7.55 -14.38
C ALA A 148 -9.28 6.72 -14.93
N GLY A 149 -9.55 5.43 -15.14
CA GLY A 149 -8.54 4.47 -15.55
C GLY A 149 -7.70 5.05 -16.68
N ALA A 150 -6.39 4.89 -16.56
CA ALA A 150 -5.49 4.96 -17.70
C ALA A 150 -5.77 3.73 -18.60
N ASP A 151 -6.99 3.61 -19.11
CA ASP A 151 -7.31 2.85 -20.31
C ASP A 151 -7.28 3.87 -21.44
N GLY A 152 -6.08 4.09 -21.92
CA GLY A 152 -5.77 4.96 -23.05
C GLY A 152 -4.73 4.28 -23.94
N GLU A 153 -5.07 3.10 -24.47
CA GLU A 153 -4.66 2.80 -25.84
C GLU A 153 -5.41 3.77 -26.76
N PRO A 154 -4.66 4.53 -27.58
CA PRO A 154 -4.60 4.14 -28.98
C PRO A 154 -3.23 4.41 -29.65
N GLU A 155 -2.62 3.37 -30.21
CA GLU A 155 -2.33 3.17 -31.66
C GLU A 155 -1.41 1.96 -31.87
#